data_AF-A0A4Q5TYT6-F1
#
_entry.id   AF-A0A4Q5TYT6-F1
#
_cell.length_a   1.000
_cell.length_b   1.000
_cell.length_c   1.000
_cell.angle_alpha   90.00
_cell.angle_beta   90.00
_cell.angle_gamma   90.00
#
_symmetry.space_group_name_H-M   'P 1'
#
loop_
_entity.id
_entity.type
_entity.pdbx_description
1 polymer ?
#
loop_
_entity_poly.entity_id
_entity_poly.type
_entity_poly.pdbx_seq_one_letter_code
_entity_poly.pdbx_strand_id
1 'polypeptide(L)'
;MVSILIVSVFVLGYLAIALEHPLKLNKAASALITGVLCWTIYILQADPDHANEALLHHLGEIASILFFLLGAMTIVELIDSHNGFDIITQRIRTTSKAKLLVFVTFLTFCL
;
A
#
# COMPACT_ATOMS: atom_id res chain seq x y z
N MET A 1 -28.33 3.82 4.82
CA MET A 1 -27.77 4.29 6.10
C MET A 1 -26.40 3.65 6.37
N VAL A 2 -26.30 2.32 6.40
CA VAL A 2 -25.04 1.60 6.66
C VAL A 2 -23.94 1.91 5.63
N SER A 3 -24.25 2.00 4.34
CA SER A 3 -23.26 2.37 3.32
C SER A 3 -22.65 3.77 3.56
N ILE A 4 -23.46 4.74 4.03
CA ILE A 4 -22.97 6.08 4.39
C ILE A 4 -22.03 5.98 5.59
N LEU A 5 -22.35 5.12 6.56
CA LEU A 5 -21.48 4.87 7.70
C LEU A 5 -20.14 4.27 7.27
N ILE A 6 -20.14 3.24 6.40
CA ILE A 6 -18.91 2.64 5.85
C ILE A 6 -18.08 3.68 5.11
N VAL A 7 -18.70 4.49 4.24
CA VAL A 7 -18.00 5.56 3.52
C VAL A 7 -17.42 6.60 4.48
N SER A 8 -18.14 6.97 5.53
CA SER A 8 -17.64 7.91 6.54
C SER A 8 -16.43 7.36 7.29
N VAL A 9 -16.47 6.08 7.70
CA VAL A 9 -15.35 5.39 8.36
C VAL A 9 -14.16 5.28 7.41
N PHE A 10 -14.40 4.94 6.15
CA PHE A 10 -13.35 4.85 5.13
C PHE A 10 -12.65 6.20 4.91
N VAL A 11 -13.41 7.29 4.75
CA VAL A 11 -12.85 8.64 4.56
C VAL A 11 -12.06 9.09 5.79
N LEU A 12 -12.60 8.91 7.01
CA LEU A 12 -11.90 9.25 8.24
C LEU A 12 -10.62 8.42 8.43
N GLY A 13 -10.69 7.12 8.14
CA GLY A 13 -9.54 6.22 8.18
C GLY A 13 -8.46 6.60 7.17
N TYR A 14 -8.85 6.90 5.93
CA TYR A 14 -7.91 7.36 4.91
C TYR A 14 -7.26 8.70 5.26
N LEU A 15 -8.03 9.63 5.84
CA LEU A 15 -7.49 10.88 6.39
C LEU A 15 -6.50 10.60 7.53
N ALA A 16 -6.78 9.65 8.42
CA ALA A 16 -5.86 9.26 9.49
C ALA A 16 -4.53 8.69 8.93
N ILE A 17 -4.57 7.94 7.83
CA ILE A 17 -3.38 7.45 7.13
C ILE A 17 -2.58 8.61 6.51
N ALA A 18 -3.26 9.56 5.87
CA ALA A 18 -2.62 10.74 5.26
C ALA A 18 -2.02 11.69 6.31
N LEU A 19 -2.69 11.80 7.47
CA LEU A 19 -2.30 12.65 8.60
C LEU A 19 -1.40 11.93 9.61
N GLU A 20 -0.65 10.92 9.17
CA GLU A 20 0.27 10.13 10.03
C GLU A 20 1.19 11.03 10.89
N HIS A 21 1.87 11.99 10.25
CA HIS A 21 2.83 12.86 10.92
C HIS A 21 2.23 13.73 12.04
N PRO A 22 1.11 14.45 11.84
CA PRO A 22 0.48 15.21 12.93
C PRO A 22 -0.20 14.34 13.99
N LEU A 23 -0.74 13.16 13.63
CA LEU A 23 -1.42 12.26 14.57
C LEU A 23 -0.47 11.33 15.35
N LYS A 24 0.78 11.19 14.91
CA LYS A 24 1.81 10.30 15.50
C LYS A 24 1.36 8.84 15.62
N LEU A 25 0.48 8.41 14.71
CA LEU A 25 0.03 7.03 14.58
C LEU A 25 0.77 6.36 13.43
N ASN A 26 1.04 5.06 13.49
CA ASN A 26 1.63 4.34 12.37
C ASN A 26 0.58 4.14 11.24
N LYS A 27 0.98 4.33 9.96
CA LYS A 27 0.11 4.10 8.78
C LYS A 27 -0.55 2.72 8.80
N ALA A 28 0.22 1.68 9.12
CA ALA A 28 -0.27 0.31 9.14
C ALA A 28 -1.34 0.10 10.20
N ALA A 29 -1.14 0.65 11.40
CA ALA A 29 -2.14 0.57 12.48
C ALA A 29 -3.46 1.24 12.07
N SER A 30 -3.38 2.44 11.50
CA SER A 30 -4.57 3.19 11.03
C SER A 30 -5.29 2.47 9.90
N ALA A 31 -4.55 1.88 8.95
CA ALA A 31 -5.10 1.08 7.86
C ALA A 31 -5.80 -0.19 8.35
N LEU A 32 -5.17 -0.92 9.29
CA LEU A 32 -5.76 -2.14 9.87
C LEU A 32 -7.05 -1.85 10.62
N ILE A 33 -7.07 -0.82 11.47
CA ILE A 33 -8.29 -0.43 12.20
C ILE A 33 -9.40 -0.05 11.23
N THR A 34 -9.10 0.74 10.21
CA THR A 34 -10.08 1.15 9.19
C THR A 34 -10.64 -0.06 8.46
N GLY A 35 -9.78 -0.99 8.02
CA GLY A 35 -10.20 -2.22 7.34
C GLY A 35 -11.11 -3.09 8.20
N VAL A 36 -10.72 -3.34 9.46
CA VAL A 36 -11.53 -4.13 10.41
C VAL A 36 -12.88 -3.47 10.67
N LEU A 37 -12.92 -2.15 10.87
CA LEU A 37 -14.18 -1.44 11.09
C LEU A 37 -15.12 -1.52 9.88
N CYS A 38 -14.60 -1.30 8.67
CA CYS A 38 -15.40 -1.39 7.45
C CYS A 38 -15.97 -2.80 7.25
N TRP A 39 -15.16 -3.85 7.42
CA TRP A 39 -15.62 -5.24 7.31
C TRP A 39 -16.60 -5.62 8.42
N THR A 40 -16.36 -5.18 9.66
CA THR A 40 -17.28 -5.40 10.78
C THR A 40 -18.66 -4.79 10.48
N ILE A 41 -18.70 -3.53 10.05
CA ILE A 41 -19.95 -2.83 9.72
C ILE A 41 -20.67 -3.52 8.56
N TYR A 42 -19.94 -4.02 7.56
CA TYR A 42 -20.50 -4.76 6.44
C TYR A 42 -21.15 -6.09 6.88
N ILE A 43 -20.45 -6.89 7.70
CA ILE A 43 -20.94 -8.19 8.19
C ILE A 43 -22.20 -8.05 9.05
N LEU A 44 -22.36 -6.94 9.78
CA LEU A 44 -23.56 -6.70 10.59
C LEU A 44 -24.85 -6.52 9.76
N GLN A 45 -24.73 -6.27 8.44
CA GLN A 45 -25.87 -6.09 7.55
C GLN A 45 -25.99 -7.19 6.48
N ALA A 46 -24.87 -7.77 6.06
CA ALA A 46 -24.83 -8.81 5.05
C ALA A 46 -25.16 -10.19 5.63
N ASP A 47 -25.51 -11.12 4.74
CA ASP A 47 -25.58 -12.54 5.09
C ASP A 47 -24.17 -13.05 5.45
N PRO A 48 -23.97 -13.69 6.63
CA PRO A 48 -22.64 -14.09 7.09
C PRO A 48 -21.88 -14.97 6.10
N ASP A 49 -22.57 -15.87 5.39
CA ASP A 49 -21.95 -16.78 4.43
C ASP A 49 -21.40 -16.04 3.21
N HIS A 50 -22.21 -15.15 2.62
CA HIS A 50 -21.79 -14.30 1.50
C HIS A 50 -20.67 -13.33 1.90
N ALA A 51 -20.73 -12.77 3.11
CA ALA A 51 -19.70 -11.84 3.60
C ALA A 51 -18.37 -12.56 3.84
N ASN A 52 -18.41 -13.79 4.35
CA ASN A 52 -17.22 -14.62 4.55
C ASN A 52 -16.57 -15.03 3.22
N GLU A 53 -17.37 -15.42 2.23
CA GLU A 53 -16.86 -15.74 0.88
C GLU A 53 -16.15 -14.53 0.25
N ALA A 54 -16.77 -13.35 0.29
CA ALA A 54 -16.18 -12.12 -0.23
C ALA A 54 -14.90 -11.71 0.52
N LEU A 55 -14.88 -11.87 1.86
CA LEU A 55 -13.70 -11.58 2.67
C LEU A 55 -12.55 -12.53 2.30
N LEU A 56 -12.81 -13.83 2.22
CA LEU A 56 -11.79 -14.82 1.84
C LEU A 56 -11.25 -14.57 0.43
N HIS A 57 -12.11 -14.21 -0.51
CA HIS A 57 -11.72 -13.86 -1.87
C HIS A 57 -10.74 -12.67 -1.89
N HIS A 58 -11.12 -11.54 -1.30
CA HIS A 58 -10.26 -10.34 -1.26
C HIS A 58 -9.03 -10.52 -0.38
N LEU A 59 -9.13 -11.28 0.71
CA LEU A 59 -7.98 -11.60 1.56
C LEU A 59 -6.95 -12.41 0.77
N GLY A 60 -7.38 -13.38 -0.03
CA GLY A 60 -6.50 -14.15 -0.91
C GLY A 60 -5.77 -13.28 -1.92
N GLU A 61 -6.49 -12.40 -2.60
CA GLU A 61 -5.90 -11.43 -3.55
C GLU A 61 -4.88 -10.52 -2.87
N ILE A 62 -5.24 -9.90 -1.74
CA ILE A 62 -4.35 -9.01 -0.99
C ILE A 62 -3.13 -9.77 -0.46
N ALA A 63 -3.31 -10.98 0.09
CA ALA A 63 -2.21 -11.81 0.56
C ALA A 63 -1.24 -12.13 -0.57
N SER A 64 -1.72 -12.43 -1.77
CA SER A 64 -0.86 -12.67 -2.93
C SER A 64 0.02 -11.45 -3.27
N ILE A 65 -0.56 -10.25 -3.25
CA ILE A 65 0.17 -8.99 -3.45
C ILE A 65 1.18 -8.77 -2.32
N LEU A 66 0.79 -9.02 -1.06
CA LEU A 66 1.68 -8.90 0.09
C LEU A 66 2.87 -9.86 -0.01
N PHE A 67 2.65 -11.13 -0.38
CA PHE A 67 3.76 -12.08 -0.59
C PHE A 67 4.68 -11.66 -1.73
N PHE A 68 4.13 -11.15 -2.83
CA PHE A 68 4.90 -10.59 -3.93
C PHE A 68 5.75 -9.39 -3.47
N LEU A 69 5.14 -8.42 -2.79
CA LEU A 69 5.81 -7.22 -2.30
C LEU A 69 6.82 -7.52 -1.19
N LEU A 70 6.57 -8.51 -0.34
CA LEU A 70 7.51 -8.94 0.69
C LEU A 70 8.78 -9.48 0.04
N GLY A 71 8.66 -10.32 -0.99
CA GLY A 71 9.80 -10.79 -1.78
C GLY A 71 10.52 -9.64 -2.48
N ALA A 72 9.79 -8.79 -3.20
CA ALA A 72 10.36 -7.64 -3.91
C ALA A 72 11.09 -6.67 -2.96
N MET A 73 10.45 -6.29 -1.86
CA MET A 73 11.03 -5.41 -0.84
C MET A 73 12.25 -6.03 -0.17
N THR A 74 12.24 -7.35 0.09
CA THR A 74 13.41 -8.05 0.66
C THR A 74 14.60 -8.04 -0.29
N ILE A 75 14.36 -8.26 -1.59
CA ILE A 75 15.42 -8.18 -2.60
C ILE A 75 15.97 -6.75 -2.71
N VAL A 76 15.09 -5.75 -2.74
CA VAL A 76 15.48 -4.33 -2.76
C VAL A 76 16.33 -3.99 -1.54
N GLU A 77 15.90 -4.40 -0.35
CA GLU A 77 16.63 -4.18 0.91
C GLU A 77 18.00 -4.88 0.91
N LEU A 78 18.08 -6.12 0.43
CA LEU A 78 19.35 -6.86 0.38
C LEU A 78 20.35 -6.22 -0.58
N ILE A 79 19.88 -5.71 -1.73
CA ILE A 79 20.72 -4.97 -2.68
C ILE A 79 21.21 -3.67 -2.04
N ASP A 80 20.33 -2.91 -1.38
CA ASP A 80 20.66 -1.66 -0.71
C ASP A 80 21.68 -1.88 0.42
N SER A 81 21.47 -2.91 1.25
CA SER A 81 22.36 -3.23 2.38
C SER A 81 23.80 -3.60 1.95
N HIS A 82 23.99 -3.98 0.69
CA HIS A 82 25.30 -4.27 0.10
C HIS A 82 25.81 -3.13 -0.81
N ASN A 83 25.24 -1.94 -0.72
CA ASN A 83 25.55 -0.77 -1.56
C ASN A 83 25.39 -1.06 -3.07
N GLY A 84 24.51 -1.98 -3.45
CA GLY A 84 24.30 -2.36 -4.84
C GLY A 84 23.76 -1.19 -5.68
N PHE A 85 22.93 -0.32 -5.09
CA PHE A 85 22.43 0.87 -5.76
C PHE A 85 23.49 1.97 -5.94
N ASP A 86 24.56 1.99 -5.15
CA ASP A 86 25.64 2.97 -5.31
C ASP A 86 26.37 2.79 -6.64
N ILE A 87 26.58 1.55 -7.08
CA ILE A 87 27.21 1.22 -8.36
C ILE A 87 26.38 1.80 -9.53
N ILE A 88 25.06 1.70 -9.44
CA ILE A 88 24.15 2.25 -10.44
C ILE A 88 24.17 3.78 -10.38
N THR A 89 24.08 4.36 -9.18
CA THR A 89 24.05 5.80 -8.96
C THR A 89 25.32 6.49 -9.44
N GLN A 90 26.50 5.89 -9.23
CA GLN A 90 27.79 6.39 -9.74
C GLN A 90 27.88 6.39 -11.27
N ARG A 91 27.08 5.55 -11.95
CA ARG A 91 27.05 5.48 -13.42
C ARG A 91 26.11 6.51 -14.05
N ILE A 92 25.20 7.11 -13.26
CA ILE A 92 24.29 8.16 -13.72
C ILE A 92 25.04 9.48 -13.83
N ARG A 93 25.31 9.92 -15.07
CA ARG A 93 26.06 11.17 -15.34
C ARG A 93 25.19 12.42 -15.52
N THR A 94 23.86 12.30 -15.56
CA THR A 94 22.99 13.46 -15.80
C THR A 94 22.90 14.36 -14.57
N THR A 95 23.16 15.65 -14.73
CA THR A 95 23.10 16.65 -13.64
C THR A 95 21.73 17.36 -13.57
N SER A 96 20.90 17.22 -14.60
CA SER A 96 19.56 17.84 -14.65
C SER A 96 18.51 16.89 -14.09
N LYS A 97 17.86 17.29 -12.99
CA LYS A 97 16.75 16.56 -12.35
C LYS A 97 15.60 16.26 -13.33
N ALA A 98 15.29 17.21 -14.23
CA ALA A 98 14.23 17.04 -15.22
C ALA A 98 14.56 15.96 -16.26
N LYS A 99 15.81 15.96 -16.80
CA LYS A 99 16.25 14.92 -17.75
C LYS A 99 16.32 13.54 -17.10
N LEU A 100 16.78 13.49 -15.84
CA LEU A 100 16.81 12.24 -15.08
C LEU A 100 15.40 11.68 -14.88
N LEU A 101 14.45 12.53 -14.48
CA LEU A 101 13.07 12.12 -14.25
C LEU A 101 12.41 11.57 -15.53
N VAL A 102 12.55 12.26 -16.66
CA VAL A 102 12.03 11.78 -17.96
C VAL A 102 12.66 10.45 -18.36
N PHE A 103 13.97 10.28 -18.16
CA PHE A 103 14.67 9.03 -18.44
C PHE A 103 14.16 7.88 -17.57
N VAL A 104 14.06 8.08 -16.25
CA VAL A 104 13.54 7.08 -15.31
C VAL A 104 12.09 6.74 -15.64
N THR A 105 11.24 7.72 -15.92
CA THR A 105 9.84 7.48 -16.34
C THR A 105 9.76 6.63 -17.61
N PHE A 106 10.55 6.93 -18.64
CA PHE A 106 10.54 6.13 -19.88
C PHE A 106 11.07 4.71 -19.64
N LEU A 107 12.12 4.56 -18.84
CA LEU A 107 12.70 3.26 -18.52
C LEU A 107 11.71 2.40 -17.70
N THR A 108 11.11 2.96 -16.65
CA THR A 108 10.11 2.28 -15.82
C THR A 108 8.81 1.97 -16.59
N PHE A 109 8.44 2.77 -17.60
CA PHE A 109 7.27 2.49 -18.44
C PHE A 109 7.46 1.25 -19.35
N CYS A 110 8.69 0.98 -19.80
CA CYS A 110 9.00 -0.14 -20.69
C CYS A 110 9.38 -1.44 -19.96
N LEU A 111 9.56 -1.40 -18.63
CA LEU A 111 9.83 -2.55 -17.77
C LEU A 111 8.53 -3.23 -17.34
#